data_AF-A0A3E4Y514-F1
#
_entry.id   AF-A0A3E4Y514-F1
#
_cell.length_a   1.000
_cell.length_b   1.000
_cell.length_c   1.000
_cell.angle_alpha   90.00
_cell.angle_beta   90.00
_cell.angle_gamma   90.00
#
_symmetry.space_group_name_H-M   'P 1'
#
loop_
_entity.id
_entity.type
_entity.pdbx_description
1 polymer ?
#
loop_
_entity_poly.entity_id
_entity_poly.type
_entity_poly.pdbx_seq_one_letter_code
_entity_poly.pdbx_strand_id
1 'polypeptide(L)'
;MCTRFVYNGIDKIVGFNFDIDLSVWDHTVITEENRFYIGIKMPDGLYHSFHGINKNGNVGTLLYVHGNENARYIESEDCITISELTEKFIKAEISFDKALDIVKKKKIIYAPDATMQAMLSDKKGRVLIIEPGIGYRYEQENFSLITNYSILKPDITKPYIVSGDTRYEVAKELLAGYDKDFSVNDAFKVLKSVSQKDLWATRVSFVYSTEKNKVYYVLNNDFSNVFEFQF
;
A
#
# COMPACT_ATOMS: atom_id res chain seq x y z
N MET A 1 -3.10 8.61 6.30
CA MET A 1 -1.99 9.01 5.39
C MET A 1 -1.02 7.84 5.33
N CYS A 2 -0.34 7.54 4.22
CA CYS A 2 0.54 6.38 4.11
C CYS A 2 1.65 6.64 3.08
N THR A 3 2.70 5.83 3.12
CA THR A 3 3.76 5.80 2.08
C THR A 3 4.01 4.36 1.68
N ARG A 4 4.04 4.07 0.37
CA ARG A 4 4.24 2.71 -0.16
C ARG A 4 5.24 2.73 -1.30
N PHE A 5 6.26 1.87 -1.26
CA PHE A 5 7.19 1.68 -2.38
C PHE A 5 7.55 0.23 -2.67
N VAL A 6 7.80 -0.07 -3.94
CA VAL A 6 8.46 -1.31 -4.41
C VAL A 6 9.83 -0.92 -4.95
N TYR A 7 10.87 -1.67 -4.60
CA TYR A 7 12.21 -1.52 -5.13
C TYR A 7 12.65 -2.82 -5.80
N ASN A 8 13.01 -2.75 -7.08
CA ASN A 8 13.38 -3.88 -7.92
C ASN A 8 14.91 -3.99 -8.05
N GLY A 9 15.57 -4.34 -6.94
CA GLY A 9 16.99 -4.66 -6.91
C GLY A 9 17.25 -6.16 -7.18
N ILE A 10 18.36 -6.66 -6.65
CA ILE A 10 18.64 -8.10 -6.58
C ILE A 10 17.49 -8.78 -5.83
N ASP A 11 17.13 -8.27 -4.66
CA ASP A 11 15.88 -8.59 -3.97
C ASP A 11 14.77 -7.60 -4.37
N LYS A 12 13.52 -8.07 -4.33
CA LYS A 12 12.33 -7.28 -4.65
C LYS A 12 11.77 -6.91 -3.29
N ILE A 13 12.04 -5.67 -2.90
CA ILE A 13 11.73 -5.19 -1.56
C ILE A 13 10.52 -4.28 -1.62
N VAL A 14 9.57 -4.55 -0.73
CA VAL A 14 8.39 -3.72 -0.54
C VAL A 14 8.47 -3.03 0.81
N GLY A 15 8.31 -1.71 0.85
CA GLY A 15 8.18 -0.93 2.08
C GLY A 15 6.83 -0.23 2.19
N PHE A 16 6.26 -0.20 3.40
CA PHE A 16 5.01 0.49 3.69
C PHE A 16 5.03 1.15 5.07
N ASN A 17 4.58 2.40 5.14
CA ASN A 17 4.20 3.09 6.37
C ASN A 17 2.68 3.21 6.44
N PHE A 18 2.12 2.72 7.54
CA PHE A 18 0.71 2.83 7.88
C PHE A 18 0.49 3.94 8.89
N ASP A 19 0.04 5.11 8.40
CA ASP A 19 -0.22 6.27 9.24
C ASP A 19 -1.74 6.48 9.43
N ILE A 20 -2.18 6.34 10.67
CA ILE A 20 -3.59 6.22 11.00
C ILE A 20 -3.92 7.04 12.25
N ASP A 21 -5.10 7.65 12.24
CA ASP A 21 -5.72 8.27 13.39
C ASP A 21 -6.47 7.21 14.21
N LEU A 22 -5.94 6.91 15.41
CA LEU A 22 -6.49 5.92 16.33
C LEU A 22 -7.79 6.38 17.01
N SER A 23 -8.19 7.66 16.87
CA SER A 23 -9.50 8.11 17.33
C SER A 23 -10.63 7.63 16.41
N VAL A 24 -10.30 7.24 15.19
CA VAL A 24 -11.27 6.83 14.16
C VAL A 24 -11.22 5.33 13.90
N TRP A 25 -10.03 4.72 13.93
CA TRP A 25 -9.83 3.36 13.45
C TRP A 25 -9.13 2.45 14.46
N ASP A 26 -9.71 1.27 14.65
CA ASP A 26 -9.09 0.17 15.40
C ASP A 26 -8.32 -0.74 14.44
N HIS A 27 -7.07 -1.06 14.79
CA HIS A 27 -6.19 -1.86 13.95
C HIS A 27 -5.32 -2.80 14.77
N THR A 28 -4.89 -3.89 14.14
CA THR A 28 -3.90 -4.80 14.72
C THR A 28 -3.10 -5.49 13.62
N VAL A 29 -1.88 -5.92 13.94
CA VAL A 29 -1.08 -6.77 13.06
C VAL A 29 -1.54 -8.21 13.24
N ILE A 30 -1.88 -8.87 12.13
CA ILE A 30 -2.34 -10.25 12.12
C ILE A 30 -1.38 -11.09 11.28
N THR A 31 -1.01 -12.24 11.82
CA THR A 31 -0.21 -13.25 11.15
C THR A 31 -1.00 -14.55 11.06
N GLU A 32 -0.99 -15.15 9.89
CA GLU A 32 -1.62 -16.42 9.56
C GLU A 32 -0.65 -17.24 8.71
N GLU A 33 -0.93 -18.54 8.52
CA GLU A 33 -0.08 -19.47 7.75
C GLU A 33 0.37 -18.90 6.39
N ASN A 34 -0.53 -18.24 5.67
CA ASN A 34 -0.27 -17.75 4.32
C ASN A 34 -0.28 -16.23 4.21
N ARG A 35 -0.50 -15.48 5.30
CA ARG A 35 -0.72 -14.03 5.24
C ARG A 35 -0.13 -13.28 6.43
N PHE A 36 0.46 -12.14 6.13
CA PHE A 36 0.76 -11.09 7.10
C PHE A 36 -0.05 -9.86 6.69
N TYR A 37 -0.77 -9.23 7.60
CA TYR A 37 -1.48 -8.00 7.26
C TYR A 37 -1.73 -7.10 8.47
N ILE A 38 -1.94 -5.82 8.17
CA ILE A 38 -2.50 -4.86 9.11
C ILE A 38 -4.02 -4.95 8.96
N GLY A 39 -4.67 -5.56 9.93
CA GLY A 39 -6.11 -5.68 9.99
C GLY A 39 -6.72 -4.37 10.46
N ILE A 40 -7.70 -3.84 9.72
CA ILE A 40 -8.56 -2.75 10.17
C ILE A 40 -9.91 -3.34 10.55
N LYS A 41 -10.39 -3.02 11.75
CA LYS A 41 -11.69 -3.48 12.21
C LYS A 41 -12.81 -2.69 11.54
N MET A 42 -13.65 -3.38 10.77
CA MET A 42 -14.76 -2.78 10.06
C MET A 42 -16.07 -2.89 10.87
N PRO A 43 -17.15 -2.17 10.49
CA PRO A 43 -18.43 -2.21 11.21
C PRO A 43 -19.09 -3.58 11.33
N ASP A 44 -18.70 -4.54 10.50
CA ASP A 44 -19.12 -5.95 10.60
C ASP A 44 -18.43 -6.71 11.75
N GLY A 45 -17.49 -6.05 12.45
CA GLY A 45 -16.75 -6.58 13.58
C GLY A 45 -15.50 -7.38 13.19
N LEU A 46 -15.21 -7.53 11.89
CA LEU A 46 -14.09 -8.31 11.37
C LEU A 46 -12.88 -7.43 11.06
N TYR A 47 -11.69 -8.04 11.13
CA TYR A 47 -10.45 -7.40 10.70
C TYR A 47 -10.18 -7.71 9.23
N HIS A 48 -10.31 -6.70 8.37
CA HIS A 48 -10.08 -6.84 6.94
C HIS A 48 -8.62 -6.62 6.57
N SER A 49 -8.13 -7.39 5.59
CA SER A 49 -6.75 -7.29 5.11
C SER A 49 -6.65 -6.30 3.95
N PHE A 50 -6.59 -4.99 4.26
CA PHE A 50 -6.43 -3.92 3.27
C PHE A 50 -4.97 -3.52 3.01
N HIS A 51 -4.07 -3.93 3.91
CA HIS A 51 -2.62 -3.72 3.79
C HIS A 51 -1.94 -5.02 4.19
N GLY A 52 -1.44 -5.80 3.24
CA GLY A 52 -0.96 -7.13 3.54
C GLY A 52 -0.19 -7.80 2.44
N ILE A 53 0.42 -8.91 2.83
CA ILE A 53 1.33 -9.74 2.04
C ILE A 53 0.83 -11.17 2.14
N ASN A 54 0.78 -11.85 1.00
CA ASN A 54 0.56 -13.28 0.93
C ASN A 54 1.90 -14.02 0.77
N LYS A 55 1.96 -15.27 1.24
CA LYS A 55 3.09 -16.19 1.05
C LYS A 55 3.49 -16.39 -0.42
N ASN A 56 2.57 -16.18 -1.37
CA ASN A 56 2.87 -16.24 -2.80
C ASN A 56 3.61 -14.99 -3.35
N GLY A 57 3.80 -13.96 -2.51
CA GLY A 57 4.45 -12.69 -2.82
C GLY A 57 3.52 -11.59 -3.34
N ASN A 58 2.20 -11.80 -3.35
CA ASN A 58 1.24 -10.72 -3.57
C ASN A 58 1.30 -9.74 -2.40
N VAL A 59 1.42 -8.45 -2.70
CA VAL A 59 1.34 -7.37 -1.71
C VAL A 59 0.31 -6.34 -2.17
N GLY A 60 -0.69 -6.08 -1.35
CA GLY A 60 -1.70 -5.06 -1.60
C GLY A 60 -1.73 -4.04 -0.47
N THR A 61 -1.91 -2.76 -0.82
CA THR A 61 -2.09 -1.69 0.16
C THR A 61 -3.07 -0.65 -0.37
N LEU A 62 -4.06 -0.29 0.45
CA LEU A 62 -4.88 0.91 0.25
C LEU A 62 -4.19 2.14 0.82
N LEU A 63 -4.38 3.30 0.21
CA LEU A 63 -3.94 4.59 0.73
C LEU A 63 -5.08 5.60 0.55
N TYR A 64 -5.33 6.42 1.57
CA TYR A 64 -6.29 7.51 1.47
C TYR A 64 -5.91 8.47 0.34
N VAL A 65 -6.87 8.93 -0.43
CA VAL A 65 -6.70 9.93 -1.49
C VAL A 65 -7.92 10.85 -1.48
N HIS A 66 -7.76 12.11 -1.91
CA HIS A 66 -8.93 12.94 -2.13
C HIS A 66 -9.83 12.32 -3.22
N GLY A 67 -11.11 12.16 -2.90
CA GLY A 67 -12.07 11.44 -3.75
C GLY A 67 -12.31 12.10 -5.10
N ASN A 68 -12.53 11.26 -6.11
CA ASN A 68 -13.00 11.65 -7.43
C ASN A 68 -14.45 11.17 -7.64
N GLU A 69 -15.37 12.09 -7.91
CA GLU A 69 -16.80 11.80 -8.08
C GLU A 69 -17.09 10.71 -9.13
N ASN A 70 -16.22 10.55 -10.13
CA ASN A 70 -16.37 9.49 -11.14
C ASN A 70 -16.28 8.07 -10.56
N ALA A 71 -15.67 7.91 -9.38
CA ALA A 71 -15.53 6.66 -8.65
C ALA A 71 -16.43 6.56 -7.42
N ARG A 72 -17.43 7.45 -7.28
CA ARG A 72 -18.46 7.30 -6.26
C ARG A 72 -19.03 5.89 -6.26
N TYR A 73 -19.32 5.38 -5.07
CA TYR A 73 -19.93 4.07 -4.90
C TYR A 73 -21.26 3.97 -5.67
N ILE A 74 -21.42 2.89 -6.43
CA ILE A 74 -22.64 2.52 -7.13
C ILE A 74 -22.74 0.99 -7.04
N GLU A 75 -23.90 0.48 -6.68
CA GLU A 75 -24.19 -0.95 -6.67
C GLU A 75 -24.42 -1.43 -8.12
N SER A 76 -23.45 -2.17 -8.68
CA SER A 76 -23.48 -2.68 -10.05
C SER A 76 -22.50 -3.84 -10.21
N GLU A 77 -22.89 -4.88 -10.95
CA GLU A 77 -22.04 -6.03 -11.25
C GLU A 77 -20.82 -5.69 -12.14
N ASP A 78 -20.91 -4.59 -12.89
CA ASP A 78 -19.82 -4.05 -13.72
C ASP A 78 -18.78 -3.26 -12.91
N CYS A 79 -19.08 -3.02 -11.64
CA CYS A 79 -18.21 -2.34 -10.70
C CYS A 79 -17.50 -3.34 -9.77
N ILE A 80 -16.38 -2.92 -9.21
CA ILE A 80 -15.76 -3.54 -8.05
C ILE A 80 -15.17 -2.44 -7.18
N THR A 81 -15.31 -2.57 -5.87
CA THR A 81 -14.69 -1.61 -4.96
C THR A 81 -13.17 -1.82 -4.93
N ILE A 82 -12.41 -0.73 -4.79
CA ILE A 82 -10.96 -0.82 -4.67
C ILE A 82 -10.51 -1.64 -3.46
N SER A 83 -11.28 -1.59 -2.37
CA SER A 83 -11.04 -2.37 -1.15
C SER A 83 -11.26 -3.85 -1.36
N GLU A 84 -12.37 -4.26 -1.99
CA GLU A 84 -12.63 -5.66 -2.35
C GLU A 84 -11.55 -6.22 -3.27
N LEU A 85 -11.20 -5.48 -4.34
CA LEU A 85 -10.14 -5.91 -5.27
C LEU A 85 -8.80 -6.15 -4.55
N THR A 86 -8.43 -5.22 -3.67
CA THR A 86 -7.17 -5.29 -2.92
C THR A 86 -7.18 -6.44 -1.92
N GLU A 87 -8.28 -6.63 -1.19
CA GLU A 87 -8.40 -7.69 -0.21
C GLU A 87 -8.37 -9.08 -0.88
N LYS A 88 -9.08 -9.26 -2.01
CA LYS A 88 -9.02 -10.50 -2.81
C LYS A 88 -7.59 -10.80 -3.28
N PHE A 89 -6.84 -9.78 -3.66
CA PHE A 89 -5.45 -9.92 -4.08
C PHE A 89 -4.53 -10.37 -2.93
N ILE A 90 -4.68 -9.78 -1.74
CA ILE A 90 -3.93 -10.15 -0.52
C ILE A 90 -4.31 -11.55 -0.04
N LYS A 91 -5.58 -11.94 -0.19
CA LYS A 91 -6.07 -13.31 0.07
C LYS A 91 -5.59 -14.35 -0.94
N ALA A 92 -4.90 -13.93 -2.01
CA ALA A 92 -4.53 -14.77 -3.14
C ALA A 92 -5.73 -15.44 -3.84
N GLU A 93 -6.94 -14.88 -3.71
CA GLU A 93 -8.11 -15.30 -4.48
C GLU A 93 -7.97 -14.94 -5.96
N ILE A 94 -7.18 -13.91 -6.26
CA ILE A 94 -6.85 -13.48 -7.61
C ILE A 94 -5.35 -13.31 -7.80
N SER A 95 -4.87 -13.64 -9.00
CA SER A 95 -3.48 -13.37 -9.42
C SER A 95 -3.31 -11.91 -9.83
N PHE A 96 -2.05 -11.49 -9.99
CA PHE A 96 -1.73 -10.16 -10.54
C PHE A 96 -2.32 -9.96 -11.94
N ASP A 97 -2.22 -10.98 -12.81
CA ASP A 97 -2.78 -10.91 -14.15
C ASP A 97 -4.31 -10.81 -14.13
N LYS A 98 -4.95 -11.47 -13.15
CA LYS A 98 -6.40 -11.34 -12.96
C LYS A 98 -6.78 -9.96 -12.41
N ALA A 99 -6.02 -9.40 -11.49
CA ALA A 99 -6.22 -8.02 -11.03
C ALA A 99 -6.08 -7.02 -12.19
N LEU A 100 -5.06 -7.19 -13.04
CA LEU A 100 -4.86 -6.38 -14.25
C LEU A 100 -6.02 -6.53 -15.26
N ASP A 101 -6.54 -7.74 -15.44
CA ASP A 101 -7.73 -8.01 -16.27
C ASP A 101 -8.98 -7.31 -15.73
N ILE A 102 -9.16 -7.32 -14.40
CA ILE A 102 -10.31 -6.67 -13.74
C ILE A 102 -10.26 -5.15 -13.95
N VAL A 103 -9.13 -4.48 -13.68
CA VAL A 103 -9.03 -3.01 -13.84
C VAL A 103 -9.18 -2.54 -15.29
N LYS A 104 -8.96 -3.43 -16.26
CA LYS A 104 -9.18 -3.17 -17.69
C LYS A 104 -10.65 -3.25 -18.10
N LYS A 105 -11.43 -4.11 -17.44
CA LYS A 105 -12.79 -4.48 -17.87
C LYS A 105 -13.89 -3.92 -16.99
N LYS A 106 -13.61 -3.74 -15.70
CA LYS A 106 -14.58 -3.26 -14.70
C LYS A 106 -14.29 -1.83 -14.31
N LYS A 107 -15.34 -1.13 -13.89
CA LYS A 107 -15.20 0.18 -13.26
C LYS A 107 -14.73 -0.01 -11.82
N ILE A 108 -13.57 0.55 -11.48
CA ILE A 108 -13.09 0.57 -10.10
C ILE A 108 -13.69 1.78 -9.39
N ILE A 109 -14.36 1.52 -8.27
CA ILE A 109 -15.06 2.53 -7.47
C ILE A 109 -14.59 2.51 -6.01
N TYR A 110 -14.93 3.54 -5.27
CA TYR A 110 -14.71 3.60 -3.83
C TYR A 110 -15.68 2.70 -3.06
N ALA A 111 -15.33 2.41 -1.80
CA ALA A 111 -16.30 1.91 -0.84
C ALA A 111 -17.26 3.04 -0.43
N PRO A 112 -18.45 2.73 0.13
CA PRO A 112 -19.42 3.75 0.54
C PRO A 112 -18.88 4.77 1.58
N ASP A 113 -17.91 4.37 2.38
CA ASP A 113 -17.42 5.05 3.57
C ASP A 113 -16.02 5.64 3.43
N ALA A 114 -15.27 5.29 2.37
CA ALA A 114 -13.87 5.70 2.23
C ALA A 114 -13.42 5.88 0.77
N THR A 115 -12.63 6.93 0.54
CA THR A 115 -11.97 7.20 -0.73
C THR A 115 -10.50 6.77 -0.66
N MET A 116 -10.15 5.80 -1.49
CA MET A 116 -8.85 5.12 -1.42
C MET A 116 -8.29 4.89 -2.83
N GLN A 117 -6.96 4.90 -2.94
CA GLN A 117 -6.21 4.37 -4.07
C GLN A 117 -5.45 3.11 -3.64
N ALA A 118 -4.95 2.32 -4.60
CA ALA A 118 -4.19 1.12 -4.28
C ALA A 118 -2.88 1.02 -5.06
N MET A 119 -1.92 0.34 -4.44
CA MET A 119 -0.80 -0.29 -5.14
C MET A 119 -0.82 -1.79 -4.85
N LEU A 120 -0.87 -2.57 -5.92
CA LEU A 120 -0.70 -4.02 -5.89
C LEU A 120 0.66 -4.37 -6.50
N SER A 121 1.38 -5.30 -5.90
CA SER A 121 2.62 -5.83 -6.47
C SER A 121 2.75 -7.33 -6.27
N ASP A 122 3.59 -7.98 -7.07
CA ASP A 122 3.89 -9.41 -6.95
C ASP A 122 5.39 -9.68 -6.76
N LYS A 123 5.73 -10.95 -6.51
CA LYS A 123 7.12 -11.42 -6.36
C LYS A 123 8.03 -11.16 -7.57
N LYS A 124 7.48 -10.82 -8.74
CA LYS A 124 8.28 -10.48 -9.92
C LYS A 124 8.67 -9.00 -9.94
N GLY A 125 8.20 -8.21 -8.97
CA GLY A 125 8.43 -6.77 -8.92
C GLY A 125 7.49 -5.97 -9.81
N ARG A 126 6.43 -6.61 -10.34
CA ARG A 126 5.41 -5.91 -11.14
C ARG A 126 4.54 -5.10 -10.22
N VAL A 127 4.14 -3.91 -10.66
CA VAL A 127 3.33 -2.97 -9.90
C VAL A 127 2.09 -2.57 -10.69
N LEU A 128 0.96 -2.56 -10.02
CA LEU A 128 -0.31 -2.04 -10.52
C LEU A 128 -0.81 -0.96 -9.57
N ILE A 129 -0.75 0.29 -10.02
CA ILE A 129 -1.25 1.47 -9.31
C ILE A 129 -2.65 1.76 -9.84
N ILE A 130 -3.62 1.90 -8.93
CA ILE A 130 -5.03 2.03 -9.27
C ILE A 130 -5.58 3.25 -8.55
N GLU A 131 -6.06 4.22 -9.33
CA GLU A 131 -6.69 5.43 -8.82
C GLU A 131 -8.13 5.50 -9.34
N PRO A 132 -9.12 5.11 -8.50
CA PRO A 132 -10.51 5.06 -8.92
C PRO A 132 -10.99 6.39 -9.52
N GLY A 133 -11.67 6.32 -10.67
CA GLY A 133 -12.21 7.50 -11.38
C GLY A 133 -11.16 8.26 -12.21
N ILE A 134 -9.90 7.83 -12.18
CA ILE A 134 -8.80 8.37 -12.98
C ILE A 134 -8.27 7.31 -13.94
N GLY A 135 -7.89 6.13 -13.42
CA GLY A 135 -7.37 5.03 -14.21
C GLY A 135 -6.43 4.12 -13.44
N TYR A 136 -5.56 3.43 -14.17
CA TYR A 136 -4.52 2.58 -13.60
C TYR A 136 -3.21 2.74 -14.36
N ARG A 137 -2.11 2.36 -13.72
CA ARG A 137 -0.78 2.23 -14.34
C ARG A 137 -0.18 0.88 -13.96
N TYR A 138 0.21 0.13 -14.98
CA TYR A 138 1.07 -1.03 -14.83
C TYR A 138 2.51 -0.60 -15.08
N GLU A 139 3.43 -0.96 -14.19
CA GLU A 139 4.85 -0.65 -14.35
C GLU A 139 5.74 -1.71 -13.69
N GLN A 140 7.00 -1.76 -14.11
CA GLN A 140 8.06 -2.60 -13.54
C GLN A 140 9.37 -1.82 -13.61
N GLU A 141 9.42 -0.72 -12.85
CA GLU A 141 10.55 0.21 -12.81
C GLU A 141 11.59 -0.21 -11.76
N ASN A 142 12.73 0.49 -11.70
CA ASN A 142 13.71 0.30 -10.62
C ASN A 142 13.07 0.50 -9.24
N PHE A 143 12.19 1.48 -9.11
CA PHE A 143 11.30 1.61 -7.98
C PHE A 143 9.96 2.24 -8.38
N SER A 144 8.91 1.91 -7.64
CA SER A 144 7.58 2.50 -7.72
C SER A 144 7.21 3.07 -6.36
N LEU A 145 6.54 4.22 -6.32
CA LEU A 145 6.22 4.92 -5.08
C LEU A 145 4.84 5.58 -5.18
N ILE A 146 4.02 5.47 -4.13
CA ILE A 146 2.82 6.27 -3.94
C ILE A 146 2.70 6.75 -2.48
N THR A 147 2.00 7.87 -2.30
CA THR A 147 1.55 8.40 -1.00
C THR A 147 0.04 8.64 -1.04
N ASN A 148 -0.45 9.82 -0.66
CA ASN A 148 -1.88 10.13 -0.52
C ASN A 148 -2.43 11.09 -1.58
N TYR A 149 -1.68 11.27 -2.66
CA TYR A 149 -2.10 12.04 -3.82
C TYR A 149 -1.89 11.24 -5.10
N SER A 150 -2.56 11.70 -6.15
CA SER A 150 -2.55 11.08 -7.46
C SER A 150 -1.19 11.24 -8.12
N ILE A 151 -0.67 10.14 -8.66
CA ILE A 151 0.47 10.13 -9.57
C ILE A 151 0.05 10.05 -11.05
N LEU A 152 -1.20 9.64 -11.32
CA LEU A 152 -1.74 9.58 -12.69
C LEU A 152 -2.22 10.95 -13.17
N LYS A 153 -2.77 11.76 -12.26
CA LYS A 153 -3.27 13.11 -12.51
C LYS A 153 -3.03 14.03 -11.30
N PRO A 154 -1.76 14.41 -11.01
CA PRO A 154 -1.42 15.14 -9.79
C PRO A 154 -2.23 16.43 -9.55
N ASP A 155 -2.59 17.15 -10.62
CA ASP A 155 -3.30 18.43 -10.53
C ASP A 155 -4.65 18.35 -9.79
N ILE A 156 -5.33 17.20 -9.80
CA ILE A 156 -6.63 17.06 -9.13
C ILE A 156 -6.50 16.82 -7.62
N THR A 157 -5.35 16.33 -7.16
CA THR A 157 -5.09 16.12 -5.73
C THR A 157 -4.17 17.18 -5.13
N LYS A 158 -3.42 17.91 -5.96
CA LYS A 158 -2.47 18.94 -5.54
C LYS A 158 -3.06 19.99 -4.57
N PRO A 159 -4.30 20.51 -4.77
CA PRO A 159 -4.90 21.46 -3.83
C PRO A 159 -5.18 20.90 -2.44
N TYR A 160 -5.20 19.57 -2.28
CA TYR A 160 -5.53 18.88 -1.03
C TYR A 160 -4.30 18.32 -0.30
N ILE A 161 -3.09 18.55 -0.84
CA ILE A 161 -1.85 18.18 -0.16
C ILE A 161 -1.70 19.05 1.08
N VAL A 162 -1.55 18.40 2.24
CA VAL A 162 -1.35 19.10 3.51
C VAL A 162 -0.07 19.92 3.43
N SER A 163 -0.13 21.18 3.88
CA SER A 163 1.04 22.07 3.89
C SER A 163 2.21 21.42 4.62
N GLY A 164 3.35 21.30 3.94
CA GLY A 164 4.56 20.69 4.49
C GLY A 164 4.65 19.16 4.33
N ASP A 165 3.67 18.50 3.74
CA ASP A 165 3.81 17.08 3.37
C ASP A 165 4.80 16.94 2.21
N THR A 166 5.98 16.37 2.52
CA THR A 166 7.08 16.14 1.57
C THR A 166 7.45 14.66 1.46
N ARG A 167 6.60 13.76 1.97
CA ARG A 167 6.95 12.34 2.12
C ARG A 167 7.27 11.67 0.78
N TYR A 168 6.56 12.02 -0.28
CA TYR A 168 6.83 11.44 -1.59
C TYR A 168 8.15 11.94 -2.16
N GLU A 169 8.42 13.25 -2.08
CA GLU A 169 9.64 13.87 -2.61
C GLU A 169 10.87 13.33 -1.89
N VAL A 170 10.82 13.27 -0.55
CA VAL A 170 11.89 12.70 0.29
C VAL A 170 12.09 11.21 -0.01
N ALA A 171 11.02 10.41 -0.05
CA ALA A 171 11.14 8.99 -0.37
C ALA A 171 11.70 8.77 -1.79
N LYS A 172 11.22 9.54 -2.76
CA LYS A 172 11.66 9.45 -4.16
C LYS A 172 13.14 9.77 -4.30
N GLU A 173 13.62 10.84 -3.65
CA GLU A 173 15.02 11.24 -3.66
C GLU A 173 15.91 10.15 -3.04
N LEU A 174 15.53 9.62 -1.88
CA LEU A 174 16.27 8.54 -1.23
C LEU A 174 16.29 7.27 -2.08
N LEU A 175 15.14 6.82 -2.58
CA LEU A 175 15.03 5.62 -3.42
C LEU A 175 15.86 5.75 -4.71
N ALA A 176 15.90 6.93 -5.33
CA ALA A 176 16.72 7.19 -6.50
C ALA A 176 18.24 7.15 -6.22
N GLY A 177 18.66 7.32 -4.97
CA GLY A 177 20.07 7.28 -4.55
C GLY A 177 20.62 5.88 -4.28
N TYR A 178 19.77 4.85 -4.21
CA TYR A 178 20.19 3.47 -4.00
C TYR A 178 20.45 2.73 -5.33
N ASP A 179 21.25 1.66 -5.25
CA ASP A 179 21.51 0.75 -6.36
C ASP A 179 20.80 -0.61 -6.16
N LYS A 180 21.12 -1.56 -7.04
CA LYS A 180 20.54 -2.92 -7.04
C LYS A 180 20.75 -3.70 -5.73
N ASP A 181 21.68 -3.32 -4.87
CA ASP A 181 21.98 -4.00 -3.60
C ASP A 181 21.09 -3.49 -2.44
N PHE A 182 20.05 -2.70 -2.75
CA PHE A 182 19.05 -2.20 -1.81
C PHE A 182 18.55 -3.29 -0.86
N SER A 183 18.67 -3.02 0.44
CA SER A 183 18.41 -4.00 1.50
C SER A 183 17.17 -3.67 2.35
N VAL A 184 16.75 -4.62 3.19
CA VAL A 184 15.69 -4.41 4.18
C VAL A 184 16.03 -3.24 5.12
N ASN A 185 17.31 -3.08 5.48
CA ASN A 185 17.75 -1.99 6.33
C ASN A 185 17.63 -0.63 5.62
N ASP A 186 17.95 -0.58 4.32
CA ASP A 186 17.78 0.64 3.53
C ASP A 186 16.31 1.00 3.36
N ALA A 187 15.44 0.02 3.15
CA ALA A 187 14.01 0.22 3.17
C ALA A 187 13.51 0.82 4.49
N PHE A 188 13.98 0.34 5.64
CA PHE A 188 13.62 0.96 6.93
C PHE A 188 14.19 2.37 7.10
N LYS A 189 15.37 2.69 6.55
CA LYS A 189 15.88 4.08 6.56
C LYS A 189 14.93 5.02 5.80
N VAL A 190 14.47 4.59 4.62
CA VAL A 190 13.47 5.34 3.82
C VAL A 190 12.16 5.49 4.59
N LEU A 191 11.63 4.39 5.17
CA LEU A 191 10.39 4.44 5.93
C LEU A 191 10.49 5.33 7.17
N LYS A 192 11.64 5.31 7.86
CA LYS A 192 11.89 6.16 9.03
C LYS A 192 11.92 7.64 8.65
N SER A 193 12.57 8.01 7.54
CA SER A 193 12.68 9.41 7.11
C SER A 193 11.35 10.02 6.70
N VAL A 194 10.37 9.20 6.30
CA VAL A 194 9.02 9.64 5.89
C VAL A 194 7.93 9.19 6.87
N SER A 195 8.34 8.78 8.08
CA SER A 195 7.44 8.46 9.16
C SER A 195 6.77 9.72 9.72
N GLN A 196 5.54 9.56 10.19
CA GLN A 196 4.72 10.65 10.72
C GLN A 196 4.55 10.51 12.24
N LYS A 197 4.27 11.64 12.89
CA LYS A 197 3.99 11.74 14.33
C LYS A 197 2.60 12.35 14.54
N ASP A 198 2.20 12.45 15.81
CA ASP A 198 0.96 13.09 16.24
C ASP A 198 -0.31 12.39 15.72
N LEU A 199 -1.29 13.15 15.22
CA LEU A 199 -2.62 12.64 14.86
C LEU A 199 -2.56 11.49 13.84
N TRP A 200 -1.72 11.64 12.81
CA TRP A 200 -1.47 10.63 11.80
C TRP A 200 -0.12 9.95 12.03
N ALA A 201 0.18 9.53 13.27
CA ALA A 201 1.43 8.84 13.55
C ALA A 201 1.52 7.52 12.78
N THR A 202 2.73 7.17 12.33
CA THR A 202 3.01 5.85 11.75
C THR A 202 2.90 4.78 12.85
N ARG A 203 1.90 3.90 12.72
CA ARG A 203 1.61 2.85 13.72
C ARG A 203 2.24 1.53 13.36
N VAL A 204 2.37 1.24 12.07
CA VAL A 204 3.07 0.07 11.57
C VAL A 204 3.93 0.48 10.39
N SER A 205 5.19 0.07 10.40
CA SER A 205 6.04 0.06 9.21
C SER A 205 6.37 -1.39 8.89
N PHE A 206 6.16 -1.84 7.67
CA PHE A 206 6.62 -3.17 7.26
C PHE A 206 7.52 -3.10 6.03
N VAL A 207 8.46 -4.04 5.98
CA VAL A 207 9.33 -4.32 4.84
C VAL A 207 9.20 -5.81 4.51
N TYR A 208 8.88 -6.13 3.25
CA TYR A 208 8.86 -7.50 2.76
C TYR A 208 10.03 -7.75 1.82
N SER A 209 10.78 -8.81 2.10
CA SER A 209 11.84 -9.35 1.25
C SER A 209 11.27 -10.54 0.48
N THR A 210 11.26 -10.44 -0.85
CA THR A 210 10.74 -11.51 -1.70
C THR A 210 11.69 -12.71 -1.72
N GLU A 211 13.01 -12.48 -1.81
CA GLU A 211 14.02 -13.55 -1.81
C GLU A 211 13.97 -14.39 -0.52
N LYS A 212 13.74 -13.75 0.63
CA LYS A 212 13.64 -14.46 1.93
C LYS A 212 12.22 -14.95 2.23
N ASN A 213 11.24 -14.54 1.44
CA ASN A 213 9.81 -14.68 1.73
C ASN A 213 9.49 -14.34 3.19
N LYS A 214 9.94 -13.17 3.65
CA LYS A 214 9.89 -12.77 5.06
C LYS A 214 9.45 -11.32 5.20
N VAL A 215 8.61 -11.06 6.20
CA VAL A 215 8.20 -9.72 6.61
C VAL A 215 8.99 -9.30 7.83
N TYR A 216 9.46 -8.06 7.79
CA TYR A 216 10.03 -7.35 8.92
C TYR A 216 9.09 -6.20 9.25
N TYR A 217 8.77 -5.96 10.51
CA TYR A 217 7.87 -4.87 10.86
C TYR A 217 8.22 -4.20 12.17
N VAL A 218 7.82 -2.94 12.27
CA VAL A 218 8.03 -2.04 13.40
C VAL A 218 6.67 -1.51 13.84
N LEU A 219 6.49 -1.34 15.14
CA LEU A 219 5.29 -0.78 15.74
C LEU A 219 5.57 0.61 16.32
N ASN A 220 4.62 1.53 16.17
CA ASN A 220 4.62 2.86 16.80
C ASN A 220 5.92 3.65 16.64
N ASN A 221 6.49 3.70 15.44
CA ASN A 221 7.76 4.37 15.14
C ASN A 221 8.99 3.88 15.93
N ASP A 222 8.92 2.73 16.60
CA ASP A 222 10.05 2.16 17.31
C ASP A 222 10.98 1.37 16.38
N PHE A 223 11.68 2.08 15.49
CA PHE A 223 12.65 1.47 14.56
C PHE A 223 13.86 0.82 15.26
N SER A 224 13.94 0.87 16.59
CA SER A 224 14.93 0.10 17.36
C SER A 224 14.49 -1.34 17.63
N ASN A 225 13.19 -1.62 17.50
CA ASN A 225 12.60 -2.92 17.75
C ASN A 225 11.90 -3.46 16.49
N VAL A 226 12.62 -4.32 15.75
CA VAL A 226 12.13 -4.94 14.52
C VAL A 226 11.66 -6.36 14.81
N PHE A 227 10.39 -6.61 14.53
CA PHE A 227 9.79 -7.94 14.57
C PHE A 227 9.93 -8.63 13.22
N GLU A 228 9.91 -9.97 13.22
CA GLU A 228 9.99 -10.77 12.01
C GLU A 228 8.82 -11.75 11.92
N PHE A 229 8.34 -11.97 10.69
CA PHE A 229 7.41 -13.03 10.36
C PHE A 229 7.87 -13.77 9.10
N GLN A 230 8.07 -15.08 9.23
CA GLN A 230 8.49 -15.97 8.15
C GLN A 230 7.27 -16.72 7.61
N PHE A 231 7.06 -16.66 6.30
CA PHE A 231 6.07 -17.48 5.60
C PHE A 231 6.56 -18.91 5.35
#